data_AF-A0A1V3XAX7-F1
#
_entry.id   AF-A0A1V3XAX7-F1
#
_cell.length_a   1.000
_cell.length_b   1.000
_cell.length_c   1.000
_cell.angle_alpha   90.00
_cell.angle_beta   90.00
_cell.angle_gamma   90.00
#
_symmetry.space_group_name_H-M   'P 1'
#
loop_
_entity.id
_entity.type
_entity.pdbx_description
1 polymer ?
#
loop_
_entity_poly.entity_id
_entity_poly.type
_entity_poly.pdbx_seq_one_letter_code
_entity_poly.pdbx_strand_id
1 'polypeptide(L)'
;MSADELAASMAAIGELSAYITTRLRVAATSPRDDLMGVLAKAYAAGELDAFTAQLILVSLFSAGGESTASLLGTAVSILATDAALQRRLRDQPDLLGVFIEETLRLEPPFRAHYRHVLGDTELAGAALPRNSRVLLLWARRTAIPLISTPRTNSGWTVRSARGT
;
A
#
# COMPACT_ATOMS: atom_id res chain seq x y z
N MET A 1 14.43 0.86 -18.93
CA MET A 1 13.92 2.23 -18.85
C MET A 1 14.85 3.11 -19.67
N SER A 2 14.39 3.64 -20.79
CA SER A 2 15.19 4.53 -21.64
C SER A 2 15.36 5.90 -20.97
N ALA A 3 16.32 6.69 -21.46
CA ALA A 3 16.48 8.07 -20.98
C ALA A 3 15.21 8.91 -21.21
N ASP A 4 14.52 8.67 -22.32
CA ASP A 4 13.27 9.36 -22.67
C ASP A 4 12.12 8.99 -21.73
N GLU A 5 12.00 7.71 -21.34
CA GLU A 5 11.01 7.25 -20.36
C GLU A 5 11.25 7.86 -18.97
N LEU A 6 12.52 7.98 -18.56
CA LEU A 6 12.88 8.64 -17.31
C LEU A 6 12.52 10.14 -17.35
N ALA A 7 12.85 10.82 -18.46
CA ALA A 7 12.54 12.24 -18.64
C ALA A 7 11.02 12.50 -18.61
N ALA A 8 10.24 11.66 -19.30
CA ALA A 8 8.77 11.75 -19.29
C ALA A 8 8.18 11.52 -17.90
N SER A 9 8.70 10.53 -17.15
CA SER A 9 8.26 10.26 -15.78
C SER A 9 8.56 11.42 -14.84
N MET A 10 9.74 12.02 -14.96
CA MET A 10 10.12 13.20 -14.17
C MET A 10 9.23 14.41 -14.49
N ALA A 11 8.90 14.63 -15.77
CA ALA A 11 7.99 15.70 -16.17
C ALA A 11 6.59 15.51 -15.56
N ALA A 12 6.03 14.29 -15.63
CA ALA A 12 4.72 13.98 -15.06
C ALA A 12 4.67 14.19 -13.54
N ILE A 13 5.72 13.81 -12.81
CA ILE A 13 5.84 14.06 -11.35
C ILE A 13 5.88 15.57 -11.07
N GLY A 14 6.59 16.34 -11.89
CA GLY A 14 6.65 17.79 -11.80
C GLY A 14 5.29 18.45 -12.02
N GLU A 15 4.56 18.03 -13.04
CA GLU A 15 3.20 18.52 -13.34
C GLU A 15 2.21 18.23 -12.21
N LEU A 16 2.22 16.99 -11.69
CA LEU A 16 1.38 16.60 -10.54
C LEU A 16 1.71 17.44 -9.30
N SER A 17 3.00 17.66 -9.03
CA SER A 17 3.47 18.47 -7.90
C SER A 17 3.02 19.92 -8.03
N ALA A 18 3.12 20.50 -9.22
CA ALA A 18 2.67 21.87 -9.50
C ALA A 18 1.14 22.01 -9.36
N TYR A 19 0.40 21.01 -9.84
CA TYR A 19 -1.05 20.95 -9.68
C TYR A 19 -1.44 20.92 -8.21
N ILE A 20 -0.88 19.99 -7.42
CA ILE A 20 -1.13 19.86 -5.97
C ILE A 20 -0.83 21.16 -5.24
N THR A 21 0.32 21.78 -5.52
CA THR A 21 0.74 23.05 -4.90
C THR A 21 -0.29 24.16 -5.16
N THR A 22 -0.76 24.24 -6.41
CA THR A 22 -1.78 25.22 -6.81
C THR A 22 -3.10 24.97 -6.08
N ARG A 23 -3.52 23.71 -5.97
CA ARG A 23 -4.76 23.33 -5.27
C ARG A 23 -4.69 23.59 -3.77
N LEU A 24 -3.57 23.31 -3.12
CA LEU A 24 -3.35 23.62 -1.70
C LEU A 24 -3.42 25.13 -1.44
N ARG A 25 -2.84 25.96 -2.31
CA ARG A 25 -2.93 27.43 -2.18
C ARG A 25 -4.36 27.93 -2.27
N VAL A 26 -5.15 27.41 -3.21
CA VAL A 26 -6.59 27.74 -3.32
C VAL A 26 -7.32 27.31 -2.05
N ALA A 27 -7.09 26.08 -1.59
CA ALA A 27 -7.71 25.55 -0.38
C ALA A 27 -7.33 26.34 0.89
N ALA A 28 -6.14 26.95 0.95
CA ALA A 28 -5.74 27.82 2.06
C ALA A 28 -6.58 29.11 2.13
N THR A 29 -7.06 29.61 0.98
CA THR A 29 -7.91 30.83 0.93
C THR A 29 -9.40 30.52 1.03
N SER A 30 -9.83 29.35 0.58
CA SER A 30 -11.23 28.91 0.61
C SER A 30 -11.29 27.39 0.86
N PRO A 31 -11.15 26.96 2.13
CA PRO A 31 -11.14 25.54 2.47
C PRO A 31 -12.51 24.92 2.23
N ARG A 32 -12.54 23.79 1.51
CA ARG A 32 -13.75 22.97 1.33
C ARG A 32 -13.73 21.79 2.31
N ASP A 33 -14.85 21.09 2.41
CA ASP A 33 -14.92 19.84 3.17
C ASP A 33 -14.38 18.66 2.34
N ASP A 34 -13.08 18.73 2.04
CA ASP A 34 -12.33 17.73 1.30
C ASP A 34 -10.91 17.59 1.88
N LEU A 35 -10.16 16.59 1.42
CA LEU A 35 -8.79 16.34 1.88
C LEU A 35 -7.86 17.57 1.71
N MET A 36 -8.06 18.35 0.65
CA MET A 36 -7.26 19.57 0.41
C MET A 36 -7.57 20.62 1.47
N GLY A 37 -8.84 20.81 1.83
CA GLY A 37 -9.26 21.70 2.92
C GLY A 37 -8.76 21.23 4.28
N VAL A 38 -8.76 19.93 4.55
CA VAL A 38 -8.19 19.35 5.79
C VAL A 38 -6.70 19.68 5.91
N LEU A 39 -5.92 19.43 4.86
CA LEU A 39 -4.48 19.72 4.87
C LEU A 39 -4.19 21.22 4.91
N ALA A 40 -5.00 22.05 4.24
CA ALA A 40 -4.87 23.49 4.29
C ALA A 40 -5.13 24.07 5.69
N LYS A 41 -6.11 23.53 6.42
CA LYS A 41 -6.38 23.89 7.83
C LYS A 41 -5.21 23.49 8.74
N ALA A 42 -4.69 22.27 8.59
CA ALA A 42 -3.53 21.80 9.36
C ALA A 42 -2.27 22.65 9.09
N TYR A 43 -2.05 23.06 7.83
CA TYR A 43 -0.99 23.98 7.47
C TYR A 43 -1.17 25.36 8.12
N ALA A 44 -2.39 25.94 8.06
CA ALA A 44 -2.69 27.22 8.68
C ALA A 44 -2.55 27.20 10.21
N ALA A 45 -2.81 26.06 10.84
CA ALA A 45 -2.61 25.84 12.27
C ALA A 45 -1.14 25.61 12.67
N GLY A 46 -0.23 25.46 11.69
CA GLY A 46 1.19 25.18 11.94
C GLY A 46 1.48 23.73 12.35
N GLU A 47 0.51 22.83 12.23
CA GLU A 47 0.65 21.40 12.55
C GLU A 47 1.42 20.63 11.46
N LEU A 48 1.45 21.18 10.26
CA LEU A 48 2.02 20.57 9.06
C LEU A 48 2.72 21.64 8.22
N ASP A 49 3.92 21.36 7.73
CA ASP A 49 4.56 22.25 6.75
C ASP A 49 4.04 21.98 5.32
N ALA A 50 4.24 22.95 4.43
CA ALA A 50 3.72 22.88 3.06
C ALA A 50 4.32 21.70 2.25
N PHE A 51 5.58 21.35 2.51
CA PHE A 51 6.26 20.27 1.82
C PHE A 51 5.70 18.92 2.26
N THR A 52 5.47 18.71 3.55
CA THR A 52 4.85 17.50 4.08
C THR A 52 3.40 17.37 3.59
N ALA A 53 2.63 18.46 3.53
CA ALA A 53 1.29 18.45 2.95
C ALA A 53 1.28 18.01 1.48
N GLN A 54 2.22 18.53 0.68
CA GLN A 54 2.40 18.11 -0.72
C GLN A 54 2.80 16.63 -0.82
N LEU A 55 3.74 16.17 0.01
CA LEU A 55 4.20 14.78 0.00
C LEU A 55 3.08 13.80 0.35
N ILE A 56 2.21 14.13 1.30
CA ILE A 56 1.03 13.31 1.63
C ILE A 56 0.13 13.14 0.40
N LEU A 57 -0.17 14.22 -0.31
CA LEU A 57 -1.05 14.18 -1.48
C LEU A 57 -0.44 13.40 -2.66
N VAL A 58 0.84 13.62 -2.94
CA VAL A 58 1.56 12.85 -3.98
C VAL A 58 1.57 11.37 -3.59
N SER A 59 1.84 11.06 -2.33
CA SER A 59 1.89 9.69 -1.83
C SER A 59 0.53 9.00 -1.91
N LEU A 60 -0.57 9.68 -1.58
CA LEU A 60 -1.91 9.13 -1.70
C LEU A 60 -2.31 8.85 -3.16
N PHE A 61 -1.95 9.75 -4.07
CA PHE A 61 -2.21 9.55 -5.49
C PHE A 61 -1.47 8.30 -6.02
N SER A 62 -0.18 8.18 -5.70
CA SER A 62 0.63 7.02 -6.12
C SER A 62 0.19 5.72 -5.44
N ALA A 63 0.05 5.74 -4.11
CA ALA A 63 -0.28 4.55 -3.32
C ALA A 63 -1.68 4.01 -3.63
N GLY A 64 -2.66 4.88 -3.88
CA GLY A 64 -4.03 4.47 -4.18
C GLY A 64 -4.28 4.15 -5.65
N GLY A 65 -3.59 4.83 -6.56
CA GLY A 65 -3.79 4.67 -8.00
C GLY A 65 -3.29 3.33 -8.51
N GLU A 66 -2.00 3.05 -8.31
CA GLU A 66 -1.35 1.87 -8.90
C GLU A 66 -1.88 0.56 -8.30
N SER A 67 -2.02 0.48 -6.96
CA SER A 67 -2.46 -0.74 -6.30
C SER A 67 -3.90 -1.11 -6.65
N THR A 68 -4.80 -0.12 -6.71
CA THR A 68 -6.21 -0.35 -7.03
C THR A 68 -6.37 -0.73 -8.50
N ALA A 69 -5.66 -0.07 -9.41
CA ALA A 69 -5.64 -0.43 -10.82
C ALA A 69 -5.11 -1.85 -11.03
N SER A 70 -4.03 -2.22 -10.34
CA SER A 70 -3.47 -3.57 -10.39
C SER A 70 -4.45 -4.62 -9.88
N LEU A 71 -5.12 -4.38 -8.74
CA LEU A 71 -6.13 -5.30 -8.21
C LEU A 71 -7.28 -5.50 -9.19
N LEU A 72 -7.80 -4.40 -9.76
CA LEU A 72 -8.86 -4.45 -10.76
C LEU A 72 -8.44 -5.25 -11.99
N GLY A 73 -7.23 -5.00 -12.51
CA GLY A 73 -6.68 -5.73 -13.64
C GLY A 73 -6.61 -7.23 -13.37
N THR A 74 -6.11 -7.62 -12.20
CA THR A 74 -6.04 -9.03 -11.79
C THR A 74 -7.43 -9.65 -11.62
N ALA A 75 -8.35 -8.99 -10.92
CA ALA A 75 -9.70 -9.48 -10.71
C ALA A 75 -10.42 -9.72 -12.05
N VAL A 76 -10.32 -8.77 -12.98
CA VAL A 76 -10.88 -8.90 -14.34
C VAL A 76 -10.21 -10.03 -15.10
N SER A 77 -8.89 -10.20 -15.00
CA SER A 77 -8.17 -11.30 -15.64
C SER A 77 -8.64 -12.68 -15.16
N ILE A 78 -8.85 -12.85 -13.84
CA ILE A 78 -9.40 -14.08 -13.26
C ILE A 78 -10.80 -14.35 -13.82
N LEU A 79 -11.67 -13.34 -13.84
CA LEU A 79 -13.05 -13.49 -14.35
C LEU A 79 -13.10 -13.75 -15.85
N ALA A 80 -12.14 -13.21 -16.62
CA ALA A 80 -12.04 -13.43 -18.05
C ALA A 80 -11.56 -14.86 -18.40
N THR A 81 -10.90 -15.54 -17.46
CA THR A 81 -10.36 -16.90 -17.66
C THR A 81 -11.19 -17.99 -17.01
N ASP A 82 -12.12 -17.65 -16.11
CA ASP A 82 -13.04 -18.59 -15.46
C ASP A 82 -14.52 -18.17 -15.63
N ALA A 83 -15.15 -18.67 -16.69
CA ALA A 83 -16.57 -18.43 -16.97
C ALA A 83 -17.53 -19.08 -15.96
N ALA A 84 -17.11 -20.11 -15.22
CA ALA A 84 -17.94 -20.73 -14.20
C ALA A 84 -17.98 -19.86 -12.94
N LEU A 85 -16.83 -19.35 -12.51
CA LEU A 85 -16.73 -18.36 -11.44
C LEU A 85 -17.51 -17.10 -11.80
N GLN A 86 -17.37 -16.59 -13.02
CA GLN A 86 -18.10 -15.42 -13.47
C GLN A 86 -19.63 -15.61 -13.38
N ARG A 87 -20.15 -16.77 -13.82
CA ARG A 87 -21.58 -17.09 -13.69
C ARG A 87 -22.01 -17.18 -12.23
N ARG A 88 -21.25 -17.89 -11.40
CA ARG A 88 -21.53 -18.03 -9.97
C ARG A 88 -21.64 -16.67 -9.26
N LEU A 89 -20.75 -15.73 -9.56
CA LEU A 89 -20.80 -14.38 -8.98
C LEU A 89 -21.98 -13.54 -9.50
N ARG A 90 -22.44 -13.77 -10.73
CA ARG A 90 -23.66 -13.13 -11.25
C ARG A 90 -24.92 -13.68 -10.60
N ASP A 91 -24.95 -15.00 -10.36
CA ASP A 91 -26.08 -15.68 -9.72
C ASP A 91 -26.12 -15.44 -8.20
N GLN A 92 -24.95 -15.19 -7.58
CA GLN A 92 -24.80 -14.95 -6.14
C GLN A 92 -23.92 -13.71 -5.87
N PRO A 93 -24.44 -12.47 -6.05
CA PRO A 93 -23.67 -11.24 -5.88
C PRO A 93 -23.04 -11.04 -4.50
N ASP A 94 -23.62 -11.65 -3.46
CA ASP A 94 -23.09 -11.60 -2.09
C ASP A 94 -21.68 -12.21 -1.96
N LEU A 95 -21.26 -13.03 -2.94
CA LEU A 95 -19.91 -13.60 -3.00
C LEU A 95 -18.85 -12.61 -3.52
N LEU A 96 -19.22 -11.44 -4.03
CA LEU A 96 -18.27 -10.46 -4.59
C LEU A 96 -17.24 -10.00 -3.55
N GLY A 97 -17.65 -9.77 -2.30
CA GLY A 97 -16.73 -9.40 -1.23
C GLY A 97 -15.68 -10.48 -1.00
N VAL A 98 -16.12 -11.75 -0.90
CA VAL A 98 -15.22 -12.91 -0.73
C VAL A 98 -14.28 -13.05 -1.92
N PHE A 99 -14.77 -12.85 -3.14
CA PHE A 99 -13.95 -12.91 -4.35
C PHE A 99 -12.85 -11.84 -4.36
N ILE A 100 -13.15 -10.61 -3.95
CA ILE A 100 -12.17 -9.51 -3.87
C ILE A 100 -11.09 -9.86 -2.82
N GLU A 101 -11.48 -10.33 -1.64
CA GLU A 101 -10.56 -10.75 -0.59
C GLU A 101 -9.66 -11.91 -1.03
N GLU A 102 -10.21 -12.91 -1.73
CA GLU A 102 -9.43 -14.02 -2.26
C GLU A 102 -8.49 -13.58 -3.40
N THR A 103 -8.90 -12.59 -4.20
CA THR A 103 -8.02 -11.98 -5.21
C THR A 103 -6.85 -11.28 -4.54
N LEU A 104 -7.10 -10.46 -3.51
CA LEU A 104 -6.06 -9.81 -2.70
C LEU A 104 -5.10 -10.83 -2.04
N ARG A 105 -5.64 -11.95 -1.56
CA ARG A 105 -4.86 -13.01 -0.91
C ARG A 105 -3.95 -13.74 -1.88
N LEU A 106 -4.45 -14.05 -3.07
CA LEU A 106 -3.72 -14.83 -4.08
C LEU A 106 -2.73 -13.97 -4.86
N GLU A 107 -3.14 -12.77 -5.23
CA GLU A 107 -2.41 -11.87 -6.11
C GLU A 107 -2.42 -10.43 -5.52
N PRO A 108 -1.71 -10.21 -4.39
CA PRO A 108 -1.68 -8.89 -3.77
C PRO A 108 -0.99 -7.87 -4.70
N PRO A 109 -1.55 -6.65 -4.86
CA PRO A 109 -0.94 -5.62 -5.69
C PRO A 109 0.49 -5.28 -5.29
N PHE A 110 0.78 -5.33 -3.99
CA PHE A 110 2.14 -5.20 -3.48
C PHE A 110 2.70 -6.57 -3.13
N ARG A 111 3.80 -6.95 -3.77
CA ARG A 111 4.50 -8.20 -3.46
C ARG A 111 5.21 -8.14 -2.12
N ALA A 112 5.78 -6.99 -1.79
CA ALA A 112 6.60 -6.85 -0.60
C ALA A 112 6.76 -5.39 -0.12
N HIS A 113 7.20 -5.19 1.12
CA HIS A 113 7.60 -3.89 1.66
C HIS A 113 8.88 -4.01 2.49
N TYR A 114 9.73 -2.98 2.43
CA TYR A 114 10.94 -2.93 3.25
C TYR A 114 10.67 -2.45 4.68
N ARG A 115 11.49 -2.92 5.61
CA ARG A 115 11.67 -2.39 6.96
C ARG A 115 13.16 -2.18 7.21
N HIS A 116 13.50 -1.10 7.90
CA HIS A 116 14.86 -0.80 8.35
C HIS A 116 15.02 -1.25 9.81
N VAL A 117 16.09 -1.98 10.11
CA VAL A 117 16.35 -2.51 11.46
C VAL A 117 17.06 -1.45 12.29
N LEU A 118 16.36 -0.90 13.29
CA LEU A 118 16.86 0.24 14.09
C LEU A 118 17.93 -0.15 15.12
N GLY A 119 17.98 -1.41 15.53
CA GLY A 119 18.92 -1.97 16.50
C GLY A 119 19.00 -3.49 16.38
N ASP A 120 20.03 -4.09 16.95
CA ASP A 120 20.22 -5.55 16.92
C ASP A 120 19.00 -6.24 17.56
N THR A 121 18.39 -7.15 16.82
CA THR A 121 17.17 -7.84 17.22
C THR A 121 17.10 -9.23 16.61
N GLU A 122 16.12 -10.02 17.02
CA GLU A 122 15.81 -11.30 16.40
C GLU A 122 14.39 -11.29 15.81
N LEU A 123 14.20 -11.98 14.68
CA LEU A 123 12.89 -12.26 14.11
C LEU A 123 12.82 -13.74 13.71
N ALA A 124 11.93 -14.49 14.35
CA ALA A 124 11.70 -15.92 14.08
C ALA A 124 12.97 -16.78 14.11
N GLY A 125 13.84 -16.60 15.10
CA GLY A 125 15.12 -17.34 15.19
C GLY A 125 16.27 -16.68 14.44
N ALA A 126 16.01 -15.73 13.54
CA ALA A 126 17.04 -15.10 12.74
C ALA A 126 17.53 -13.79 13.38
N ALA A 127 18.84 -13.70 13.62
CA ALA A 127 19.47 -12.46 14.06
C ALA A 127 19.42 -11.40 12.96
N LEU A 128 19.00 -10.19 13.33
CA LEU A 128 18.89 -9.03 12.47
C LEU A 128 19.81 -7.92 13.01
N PRO A 129 20.98 -7.70 12.37
CA PRO A 129 21.89 -6.64 12.77
C PRO A 129 21.29 -5.25 12.55
N ARG A 130 21.69 -4.29 13.38
CA ARG A 130 21.37 -2.87 13.23
C ARG A 130 21.74 -2.39 11.83
N ASN A 131 20.88 -1.55 11.26
CA ASN A 131 20.97 -0.99 9.91
C ASN A 131 20.84 -2.00 8.76
N SER A 132 20.55 -3.27 9.04
CA SER A 132 20.09 -4.21 8.02
C SER A 132 18.68 -3.87 7.54
N ARG A 133 18.24 -4.53 6.45
CA ARG A 133 16.90 -4.38 5.89
C ARG A 133 16.18 -5.72 5.88
N VAL A 134 14.90 -5.69 6.20
CA VAL A 134 14.00 -6.84 6.07
C VAL A 134 13.02 -6.56 4.94
N LEU A 135 12.83 -7.53 4.06
CA LEU A 135 11.79 -7.50 3.04
C LEU A 135 10.60 -8.36 3.50
N LEU A 136 9.47 -7.72 3.79
CA LEU A 136 8.23 -8.40 4.16
C LEU A 136 7.49 -8.79 2.89
N LEU A 137 7.38 -10.09 2.61
CA LEU A 137 6.66 -10.62 1.45
C LEU A 137 5.18 -10.82 1.80
N TRP A 138 4.27 -10.11 1.12
CA TRP A 138 2.83 -10.25 1.30
C TRP A 138 2.30 -11.48 0.54
N ALA A 139 2.80 -11.67 -0.69
CA ALA A 139 2.50 -12.86 -1.47
C ALA A 139 3.31 -14.05 -0.93
N ARG A 140 2.70 -14.84 -0.05
CA ARG A 140 3.10 -16.22 0.14
C ARG A 140 2.03 -17.06 -0.55
N ARG A 141 2.37 -17.72 -1.65
CA ARG A 141 1.55 -18.81 -2.21
C ARG A 141 1.44 -19.88 -1.13
N THR A 142 0.41 -19.79 -0.29
CA THR A 142 0.18 -20.71 0.81
C THR A 142 -0.26 -22.04 0.23
N ALA A 143 0.67 -23.00 0.15
CA ALA A 143 0.34 -24.42 0.20
C ALA A 143 0.01 -24.86 1.64
N ILE A 144 -0.55 -23.96 2.46
CA ILE A 144 -0.98 -24.26 3.82
C ILE A 144 -2.51 -24.31 3.75
N PRO A 145 -3.12 -25.51 3.83
CA PRO A 145 -4.57 -25.62 3.92
C PRO A 145 -5.00 -24.99 5.25
N LEU A 146 -5.78 -23.92 5.18
CA LEU A 146 -6.53 -23.45 6.34
C LEU A 146 -7.71 -24.42 6.54
N ILE A 147 -7.46 -25.54 7.25
CA ILE A 147 -8.43 -26.27 8.07
C ILE A 147 -7.68 -27.26 8.99
N SER A 148 -7.98 -27.15 10.29
CA SER A 148 -7.69 -28.06 11.42
C SER A 148 -6.29 -28.05 12.06
N THR A 149 -6.13 -27.25 13.12
CA THR A 149 -5.78 -27.65 14.52
C THR A 149 -5.48 -26.39 15.36
N PRO A 150 -5.71 -26.42 16.68
CA PRO A 150 -5.51 -25.24 17.52
C PRO A 150 -4.01 -24.92 17.62
N ARG A 151 -3.56 -23.88 16.90
CA ARG A 151 -2.21 -23.35 17.07
C ARG A 151 -2.12 -22.77 18.48
N THR A 152 -1.23 -23.35 19.28
CA THR A 152 -0.74 -22.72 20.49
C THR A 152 -0.25 -21.32 20.15
N ASN A 153 -0.68 -20.38 20.99
CA ASN A 153 -0.44 -18.95 20.90
C ASN A 153 1.06 -18.63 20.97
N SER A 154 1.79 -18.83 19.89
CA SER A 154 3.16 -18.31 19.72
C SER A 154 3.07 -17.01 18.94
N GLY A 155 2.70 -15.96 19.67
CA GLY A 155 2.78 -14.59 19.17
C GLY A 155 4.18 -14.33 18.63
N TRP A 156 4.25 -13.74 17.43
CA TRP A 156 5.48 -13.22 16.85
C TRP A 156 6.07 -12.21 17.84
N THR A 157 7.04 -12.65 18.63
CA THR A 157 7.65 -11.83 19.67
C THR A 157 8.96 -11.31 19.12
N VAL A 158 8.99 -10.02 18.76
CA VAL A 158 10.22 -9.29 18.50
C VAL A 158 10.89 -9.08 19.86
N ARG A 159 12.09 -9.64 20.03
CA ARG A 159 12.89 -9.48 21.26
C ARG A 159 14.12 -8.65 20.93
N SER A 160 14.35 -7.58 21.70
CA SER A 160 15.60 -6.82 21.54
C SER A 160 16.77 -7.67 22.01
N ALA A 161 17.82 -7.72 21.21
CA ALA A 161 19.08 -8.31 21.62
C ALA A 161 19.80 -7.29 22.51
N ARG A 162 19.46 -7.25 23.80
CA ARG A 162 20.31 -6.55 24.78
C ARG A 162 21.53 -7.43 25.02
N GLY A 163 22.63 -7.08 24.37
CA GLY A 163 23.98 -7.57 24.70
C GLY A 163 24.46 -6.95 26.00
N THR A 164 24.92 -7.82 26.90
CA THR A 164 25.83 -7.54 28.03
C THR A 164 27.17 -7.01 27.54
#